data_AF-A0A519EJX4-F1
#
_entry.id   AF-A0A519EJX4-F1
#
_cell.length_a   1.000
_cell.length_b   1.000
_cell.length_c   1.000
_cell.angle_alpha   90.00
_cell.angle_beta   90.00
_cell.angle_gamma   90.00
#
_symmetry.space_group_name_H-M   'P 1'
#
loop_
_entity.id
_entity.type
_entity.pdbx_description
1 polymer ?
#
loop_
_entity_poly.entity_id
_entity_poly.type
_entity_poly.pdbx_seq_one_letter_code
_entity_poly.pdbx_strand_id
1 'polypeptide(L)' 'MKALQSPLAKKVLADNHARTQLRQVVSLASRRGEPEASEQTILLREGATVRRLTAVVVPKAA' A
#
# COMPACT_ATOMS: atom_id res chain seq x y z
N MET A 1 -13.61 0.47 -10.79
CA MET A 1 -12.38 -0.19 -10.27
C MET A 1 -11.12 0.35 -10.96
N LYS A 2 -10.75 1.63 -10.78
CA LYS A 2 -9.62 2.24 -11.51
C LYS A 2 -8.24 2.13 -10.81
N ALA A 3 -8.20 1.93 -9.49
CA ALA A 3 -6.95 1.87 -8.73
C ALA A 3 -6.06 0.65 -9.08
N LEU A 4 -6.66 -0.50 -9.42
CA LEU A 4 -5.94 -1.72 -9.81
C LEU A 4 -5.26 -1.61 -11.19
N GLN A 5 -5.54 -0.57 -11.97
CA GLN A 5 -4.91 -0.36 -13.28
C GLN A 5 -3.65 0.52 -13.21
N SER A 6 -3.36 1.14 -12.06
CA SER A 6 -2.16 1.97 -11.88
C SER A 6 -0.88 1.14 -12.09
N PRO A 7 0.10 1.63 -12.87
CA PRO A 7 1.41 0.98 -13.00
C PRO A 7 2.10 0.74 -11.64
N LEU A 8 1.95 1.67 -10.69
CA LEU A 8 2.49 1.53 -9.35
C LEU A 8 1.80 0.40 -8.58
N ALA A 9 0.47 0.31 -8.67
CA ALA A 9 -0.29 -0.76 -8.02
C ALA A 9 0.14 -2.12 -8.56
N LYS A 10 0.35 -2.25 -9.87
CA LYS A 10 0.86 -3.49 -10.48
C LYS A 10 2.23 -3.88 -9.94
N LYS A 11 3.15 -2.93 -9.78
CA LYS A 11 4.49 -3.19 -9.23
C LYS A 11 4.44 -3.61 -7.76
N VAL A 12 3.71 -2.87 -6.93
CA VAL A 12 3.51 -3.22 -5.51
C VAL A 12 2.85 -4.58 -5.36
N LEU A 13 1.88 -4.87 -6.21
CA LEU A 13 1.24 -6.18 -6.22
C LEU A 13 2.15 -7.25 -6.80
N ALA A 14 3.11 -6.99 -7.68
CA ALA A 14 4.02 -8.01 -8.21
C ALA A 14 5.13 -8.40 -7.23
N ASP A 15 5.58 -7.47 -6.38
CA ASP A 15 6.58 -7.72 -5.35
C ASP A 15 5.95 -8.38 -4.09
N ASN A 16 6.43 -9.57 -3.71
CA ASN A 16 5.86 -10.32 -2.58
C ASN A 16 6.03 -9.61 -1.22
N HIS A 17 7.13 -8.88 -1.03
CA HIS A 17 7.40 -8.16 0.20
C HIS A 17 6.50 -6.93 0.30
N ALA A 18 6.44 -6.12 -0.75
CA ALA A 18 5.59 -4.94 -0.83
C ALA A 18 4.10 -5.30 -0.72
N ARG A 19 3.68 -6.41 -1.35
CA ARG A 19 2.32 -6.95 -1.23
C ARG A 19 1.97 -7.34 0.21
N THR A 20 2.92 -7.92 0.94
CA THR A 20 2.72 -8.31 2.36
C THR A 20 2.58 -7.07 3.24
N GLN A 21 3.44 -6.06 3.05
CA GLN A 21 3.34 -4.78 3.75
C GLN A 21 2.01 -4.09 3.44
N LEU A 22 1.57 -4.07 2.18
CA LEU A 22 0.27 -3.52 1.80
C LEU A 22 -0.89 -4.22 2.54
N ARG A 23 -0.85 -5.56 2.68
CA ARG A 23 -1.87 -6.28 3.45
C ARG A 23 -1.88 -5.91 4.92
N GLN A 24 -0.71 -5.68 5.52
CA GLN A 24 -0.60 -5.22 6.91
C GLN A 24 -1.23 -3.84 7.08
N VAL A 25 -0.93 -2.90 6.17
CA VAL A 25 -1.55 -1.57 6.15
C VAL A 25 -3.07 -1.69 6.12
N VAL A 26 -3.61 -2.46 5.17
CA VAL A 26 -5.07 -2.63 5.00
C VAL A 26 -5.69 -3.30 6.23
N SER A 27 -5.05 -4.33 6.78
CA SER A 27 -5.54 -5.02 7.99
C SER A 27 -5.58 -4.08 9.19
N LEU A 28 -4.55 -3.25 9.38
CA LEU A 28 -4.47 -2.27 10.45
C LEU A 28 -5.51 -1.16 10.28
N ALA A 29 -5.66 -0.64 9.06
CA ALA A 29 -6.70 0.33 8.72
C ALA A 29 -8.11 -0.19 8.99
N SER A 30 -8.36 -1.48 8.69
CA SER A 30 -9.67 -2.12 8.92
C SER A 30 -9.98 -2.34 10.40
N ARG A 31 -8.95 -2.44 11.26
CA ARG A 31 -9.11 -2.68 12.71
C ARG A 31 -9.24 -1.40 13.53
N ARG A 32 -8.60 -0.30 13.11
CA ARG A 32 -8.53 0.93 13.93
C ARG A 32 -9.57 1.99 13.61
N GLY A 33 -10.42 1.81 12.61
CA GLY A 33 -11.56 2.70 12.38
C GLY A 33 -11.23 4.15 11.98
N GLU A 34 -9.97 4.60 11.97
CA GLU A 34 -9.52 5.94 11.51
C GLU A 34 -7.96 6.06 11.47
N PRO A 35 -7.35 7.19 11.04
CA PRO A 35 -6.29 7.26 10.01
C PRO A 35 -4.85 7.09 10.51
N GLU A 36 -4.59 6.38 11.61
CA GLU A 36 -3.22 6.13 12.08
C GLU A 36 -2.41 5.19 11.16
N ALA A 37 -3.06 4.51 10.21
CA ALA A 37 -2.36 3.76 9.17
C ALA A 37 -1.62 4.66 8.17
N SER A 38 -1.85 5.98 8.19
CA SER A 38 -1.34 6.96 7.22
C SER A 38 0.17 7.20 7.26
N GLU A 39 0.87 6.67 8.28
CA GLU A 39 2.34 6.77 8.38
C GLU A 39 3.06 5.47 8.02
N GLN A 40 2.31 4.43 7.62
CA GLN A 40 2.92 3.17 7.26
C GLN A 40 3.66 3.27 5.93
N THR A 41 4.88 2.77 5.97
CA THR A 41 5.78 2.76 4.84
C THR A 41 5.77 1.39 4.17
N ILE A 42 5.63 1.38 2.85
CA ILE A 42 5.83 0.20 2.00
C ILE A 42 7.17 0.35 1.28
N LEU A 43 7.99 -0.70 1.31
CA LEU A 43 9.27 -0.75 0.62
C LEU A 43 9.09 -1.57 -0.65
N LEU A 44 9.23 -0.91 -1.80
CA LEU A 44 9.16 -1.54 -3.11
C LEU A 44 10.57 -1.71 -3.66
N ARG A 45 10.94 -2.93 -4.07
CA ARG A 45 12.22 -3.16 -4.77
C ARG A 45 12.03 -3.01 -6.26
N GLU A 46 12.89 -2.21 -6.88
CA GLU A 46 12.96 -2.03 -8.33
C GLU A 46 14.41 -2.35 -8.76
N GLY A 47 14.69 -3.64 -8.99
CA GLY A 47 16.04 -4.12 -9.28
C GLY A 47 16.98 -3.91 -8.08
N ALA A 48 18.04 -3.13 -8.28
CA ALA A 48 19.01 -2.79 -7.23
C ALA A 48 18.55 -1.64 -6.33
N THR A 49 17.42 -0.98 -6.64
CA THR A 49 16.94 0.19 -5.91
C THR A 49 15.77 -0.16 -5.00
N VAL A 50 15.67 0.55 -3.87
CA VAL A 50 14.53 0.45 -2.94
C VAL A 50 13.80 1.78 -2.94
N ARG A 51 12.52 1.74 -3.29
CA ARG A 51 11.62 2.90 -3.26
C ARG A 51 10.74 2.84 -2.02
N ARG A 52 10.74 3.92 -1.24
CA ARG A 52 9.89 4.11 -0.07
C ARG A 52 8.56 4.74 -0.49
N LEU A 53 7.44 4.11 -0.13
CA LEU A 53 6.09 4.59 -0.42
C LEU A 53 5.35 4.81 0.90
N THR A 54 4.68 5.96 1.05
CA THR A 54 3.79 6.22 2.18
C THR A 54 2.39 5.77 1.82
N ALA A 55 1.80 4.92 2.66
CA ALA A 55 0.43 4.47 2.45
C ALA A 55 -0.57 5.51 2.98
N VAL A 56 -1.51 5.92 2.13
CA VAL A 56 -2.61 6.80 2.52
C VAL A 56 -3.90 6.02 2.40
N VAL A 57 -4.69 5.96 3.48
CA VAL A 57 -5.99 5.31 3.48
C VAL A 57 -7.04 6.36 3.13
N VAL A 58 -7.70 6.18 1.98
CA VAL A 58 -8.79 7.04 1.55
C VAL A 58 -10.10 6.29 1.81
N PRO A 59 -11.03 6.84 2.60
CA PRO A 59 -12.36 6.29 2.76
C PRO A 59 -13.03 6.17 1.39
N LYS A 60 -13.76 5.08 1.16
CA LYS A 60 -14.56 4.95 -0.06
C LYS A 60 -15.63 6.05 -0.02
N ALA A 61 -15.55 7.02 -0.93
CA ALA A 61 -16.60 8.01 -1.10
C ALA A 61 -17.92 7.29 -1.38
N ALA A 62 -18.99 7.71 -0.68
CA ALA A 62 -20.33 7.15 -0.78
C ALA A 62 -20.92 7.30 -2.18
#